data_AF-A0A0N4XNG6-F1
#
_entry.id   AF-A0A0N4XNG6-F1
#
_cell.length_a   1.000
_cell.length_b   1.000
_cell.length_c   1.000
_cell.angle_alpha   90.00
_cell.angle_beta   90.00
_cell.angle_gamma   90.00
#
_symmetry.space_group_name_H-M   'P 1'
#
loop_
_entity.id
_entity.type
_entity.pdbx_description
1 polymer ?
#
loop_
_entity_poly.entity_id
_entity_poly.type
_entity_poly.pdbx_seq_one_letter_code
_entity_poly.pdbx_strand_id
1 'polypeptide(L)'
;MLRTLDLYKQAFEEEFLTNTSVHYTHESMSLVRSLETVDFLLYVERRIKEENERIDLYLDESTRTPLLTRAEKCLISDHMQEVVDNEYFVKI
;
A
#
# COMPACT_ATOMS: atom_id res chain seq x y z
N MET A 1 16.89 7.81 18.34
CA MET A 1 16.78 9.13 19.03
C MET A 1 15.36 9.72 19.01
N LEU A 2 14.43 9.27 18.13
CA LEU A 2 13.02 9.73 18.13
C LEU A 2 12.04 8.90 19.00
N ARG A 3 12.42 7.67 19.40
CA ARG A 3 11.56 6.76 20.20
C ARG A 3 11.32 7.19 21.65
N THR A 4 12.23 7.97 22.24
CA THR A 4 12.26 8.20 23.70
C THR A 4 11.17 9.14 24.24
N LEU A 5 10.39 9.79 23.37
CA LEU A 5 9.39 10.80 23.75
C LEU A 5 8.07 10.70 22.93
N ASP A 6 7.78 9.58 22.26
CA ASP A 6 6.64 9.42 21.32
C ASP A 6 6.57 10.44 20.16
N LEU A 7 7.59 11.29 20.02
CA LEU A 7 7.68 12.34 19.00
C LEU A 7 7.68 11.76 17.59
N TYR A 8 8.23 10.57 17.38
CA TYR A 8 8.19 9.90 16.08
C TYR A 8 6.75 9.76 15.56
N LYS A 9 5.83 9.31 16.43
CA LYS A 9 4.44 9.09 16.05
C LYS A 9 3.74 10.40 15.70
N GLN A 10 3.91 11.39 16.56
CA GLN A 10 3.22 12.68 16.46
C GLN A 10 3.78 13.59 15.37
N ALA A 11 5.10 13.58 15.16
CA ALA A 11 5.77 14.50 14.25
C ALA A 11 6.02 13.92 12.85
N PHE A 12 5.86 12.62 12.66
CA PHE A 12 6.17 11.97 11.38
C PHE A 12 5.18 10.87 11.00
N GLU A 13 4.97 9.86 11.85
CA GLU A 13 4.29 8.62 11.45
C GLU A 13 2.87 8.84 10.91
N GLU A 14 2.04 9.64 11.60
CA GLU A 14 0.66 9.87 11.16
C GLU A 14 0.56 10.58 9.81
N GLU A 15 1.38 11.61 9.59
CA GLU A 15 1.42 12.34 8.32
C GLU A 15 1.96 11.45 7.20
N PHE A 16 3.03 10.69 7.48
CA PHE A 16 3.62 9.73 6.56
C PHE A 16 2.62 8.65 6.13
N LEU A 17 1.89 8.05 7.08
CA LEU A 17 0.89 7.03 6.80
C LEU A 17 -0.30 7.61 6.03
N THR A 18 -0.70 8.86 6.31
CA THR A 18 -1.77 9.55 5.59
C THR A 18 -1.39 9.80 4.14
N ASN A 19 -0.19 10.33 3.91
CA ASN A 19 0.33 10.57 2.57
C ASN A 19 0.49 9.26 1.78
N THR A 20 0.91 8.18 2.46
CA THR A 20 1.00 6.85 1.84
C THR A 20 -0.37 6.33 1.39
N SER A 21 -1.41 6.47 2.22
CA SER A 21 -2.78 6.10 1.83
C SER A 21 -3.29 6.91 0.64
N VAL A 22 -3.07 8.22 0.62
CA VAL A 22 -3.48 9.09 -0.49
C VAL A 22 -2.77 8.68 -1.77
N HIS A 23 -1.45 8.47 -1.70
CA HIS A 23 -0.64 8.06 -2.83
C HIS A 23 -1.12 6.72 -3.41
N TYR A 24 -1.22 5.68 -2.58
CA TYR A 24 -1.61 4.36 -3.06
C TYR A 24 -3.05 4.28 -3.54
N THR A 25 -3.98 5.01 -2.91
CA THR A 25 -5.37 5.09 -3.41
C THR A 25 -5.42 5.68 -4.82
N HIS A 26 -4.74 6.80 -5.04
CA HIS A 26 -4.75 7.46 -6.34
C HIS A 26 -4.09 6.59 -7.42
N GLU A 27 -2.96 5.98 -7.10
CA GLU A 27 -2.20 5.14 -8.02
C GLU A 27 -2.98 3.86 -8.39
N SER A 28 -3.52 3.14 -7.41
CA SER A 28 -4.24 1.89 -7.66
C SER A 28 -5.53 2.07 -8.45
N MET A 29 -6.27 3.17 -8.23
CA MET A 29 -7.48 3.50 -9.02
C MET A 29 -7.22 3.57 -10.52
N SER A 30 -6.05 4.06 -10.94
CA SER A 30 -5.67 4.10 -12.35
C SER A 30 -5.17 2.74 -12.83
N LEU A 31 -4.36 2.06 -12.02
CA LEU A 31 -3.69 0.82 -12.42
C LEU A 31 -4.65 -0.35 -12.56
N VAL A 32 -5.62 -0.52 -11.65
CA VAL A 32 -6.58 -1.64 -11.71
C VAL A 32 -7.43 -1.64 -12.98
N ARG A 33 -7.61 -0.47 -13.61
CA ARG A 33 -8.38 -0.32 -14.86
C ARG A 33 -7.52 -0.39 -16.12
N SER A 34 -6.20 -0.22 -15.99
CA SER A 34 -5.28 -0.10 -17.12
C SER A 34 -4.34 -1.29 -17.28
N LEU A 35 -4.17 -2.10 -16.24
CA LEU A 35 -3.37 -3.31 -16.26
C LEU A 35 -4.26 -4.55 -16.34
N GLU A 36 -3.72 -5.60 -16.95
CA GLU A 36 -4.25 -6.95 -16.79
C GLU A 36 -4.18 -7.37 -15.30
N THR A 37 -5.13 -8.21 -14.86
CA THR A 37 -5.23 -8.61 -13.45
C THR A 37 -3.91 -9.18 -12.90
N VAL A 38 -3.22 -10.01 -13.68
CA VAL A 38 -1.93 -10.60 -13.25
C VAL A 38 -0.87 -9.52 -13.05
N ASP A 39 -0.77 -8.56 -13.96
CA ASP A 39 0.20 -7.48 -13.87
C ASP A 39 -0.10 -6.54 -12.69
N PHE A 40 -1.38 -6.29 -12.41
CA PHE A 40 -1.81 -5.55 -11.24
C PHE A 40 -1.44 -6.27 -9.94
N LEU A 41 -1.66 -7.58 -9.84
CA LEU A 41 -1.30 -8.34 -8.64
C LEU A 41 0.22 -8.39 -8.41
N LEU A 42 1.02 -8.57 -9.47
CA LEU A 42 2.48 -8.49 -9.39
C LEU A 42 2.96 -7.09 -8.96
N TYR A 43 2.26 -6.05 -9.43
CA TYR A 43 2.50 -4.69 -9.00
C TYR A 43 2.26 -4.50 -7.49
N VAL A 44 1.13 -5.01 -6.97
CA VAL A 44 0.81 -4.94 -5.54
C VAL A 44 1.86 -5.68 -4.72
N GLU A 45 2.21 -6.91 -5.09
CA GLU A 45 3.24 -7.70 -4.38
C GLU A 45 4.57 -6.95 -4.30
N ARG A 46 5.02 -6.38 -5.42
CA ARG A 46 6.25 -5.58 -5.47
C ARG A 46 6.20 -4.40 -4.50
N ARG A 47 5.08 -3.66 -4.47
CA ARG A 47 4.93 -2.50 -3.58
C ARG A 47 4.95 -2.89 -2.11
N ILE A 48 4.28 -3.97 -1.73
CA ILE A 48 4.31 -4.46 -0.34
C ILE A 48 5.73 -4.87 0.08
N LYS A 49 6.52 -5.46 -0.84
CA LYS A 49 7.92 -5.77 -0.58
C LYS A 49 8.77 -4.51 -0.42
N GLU A 50 8.62 -3.54 -1.31
CA GLU A 50 9.31 -2.24 -1.24
C GLU A 50 9.00 -1.51 0.09
N GLU A 51 7.77 -1.59 0.58
CA GLU A 51 7.37 -1.03 1.87
C GLU A 51 8.04 -1.72 3.06
N ASN A 52 8.12 -3.06 3.03
CA ASN A 52 8.85 -3.81 4.05
C ASN A 52 10.34 -3.42 4.09
N GLU A 53 10.98 -3.34 2.92
CA GLU A 53 12.39 -2.92 2.81
C GLU A 53 12.57 -1.47 3.29
N ARG A 54 11.63 -0.57 2.97
CA ARG A 54 11.62 0.80 3.45
C ARG A 54 11.61 0.88 4.98
N ILE A 55 10.81 0.03 5.62
CA ILE A 55 10.75 -0.05 7.08
C ILE A 55 12.09 -0.51 7.64
N ASP A 56 12.62 -1.62 7.12
CA ASP A 56 13.87 -2.23 7.57
C ASP A 56 15.06 -1.27 7.50
N LEU A 57 15.06 -0.37 6.50
CA LEU A 57 16.17 0.56 6.28
C LEU A 57 16.16 1.77 7.21
N TYR A 58 15.00 2.39 7.44
CA TYR A 58 14.99 3.70 8.12
C TYR A 58 13.71 4.10 8.85
N LEU A 59 12.65 3.27 8.86
CA LEU A 59 11.47 3.58 9.66
C LEU A 59 11.53 2.90 11.02
N ASP A 60 10.71 3.42 11.93
CA ASP A 60 10.48 2.76 13.19
C ASP A 60 9.70 1.45 12.98
N GLU A 61 10.11 0.37 13.64
CA GLU A 61 9.38 -0.92 13.56
C GLU A 61 7.90 -0.79 13.95
N SER A 62 7.53 0.17 14.80
CA SER A 62 6.12 0.42 15.13
C SER A 62 5.27 0.86 13.93
N THR A 63 5.90 1.35 12.85
CA THR A 63 5.26 1.75 11.60
C THR A 63 4.89 0.55 10.73
N ARG A 64 5.46 -0.64 10.95
CA ARG A 64 5.28 -1.78 10.03
C ARG A 64 3.82 -2.15 9.84
N THR A 65 3.15 -2.55 10.92
CA THR A 65 1.75 -2.97 10.86
C THR A 65 0.84 -1.88 10.27
N PRO A 66 0.84 -0.62 10.74
CA PRO A 66 -0.06 0.38 10.18
C PRO A 66 0.26 0.72 8.72
N LEU A 67 1.53 0.69 8.30
CA LEU A 67 1.92 0.96 6.92
C LEU A 67 1.45 -0.14 5.97
N LEU A 68 1.77 -1.40 6.28
CA LEU A 68 1.41 -2.53 5.43
C LEU A 68 -0.11 -2.70 5.34
N THR A 69 -0.83 -2.57 6.46
CA THR A 69 -2.30 -2.65 6.45
C THR A 69 -2.93 -1.55 5.57
N ARG A 70 -2.41 -0.32 5.62
CA ARG A 70 -2.90 0.78 4.77
C ARG A 70 -2.56 0.54 3.30
N ALA A 71 -1.35 0.08 3.00
CA ALA A 71 -0.94 -0.24 1.64
C ALA A 71 -1.79 -1.38 1.05
N GLU A 72 -1.96 -2.50 1.76
CA GLU A 72 -2.82 -3.61 1.35
C GLU A 72 -4.27 -3.17 1.13
N LYS A 73 -4.81 -2.34 2.03
CA LYS A 73 -6.16 -1.82 1.86
C LYS A 73 -6.29 -1.01 0.56
N CYS A 74 -5.43 -0.01 0.38
CA CYS A 74 -5.47 0.90 -0.75
C CYS A 74 -5.13 0.23 -2.09
N LEU A 75 -4.26 -0.77 -2.09
CA LEU A 75 -3.76 -1.42 -3.30
C LEU A 75 -4.61 -2.61 -3.75
N ILE A 76 -5.22 -3.37 -2.83
CA ILE A 76 -5.97 -4.59 -3.21
C ILE A 76 -7.35 -4.70 -2.57
N SER A 77 -7.48 -4.46 -1.26
CA SER A 77 -8.76 -4.75 -0.60
C SER A 77 -9.90 -3.85 -1.11
N ASP A 78 -9.59 -2.58 -1.41
CA ASP A 78 -10.56 -1.62 -1.91
C ASP A 78 -10.92 -1.83 -3.40
N HIS A 79 -10.14 -2.64 -4.13
CA HIS A 79 -10.33 -2.92 -5.57
C HIS A 79 -10.69 -4.37 -5.88
N MET A 80 -11.04 -5.14 -4.84
CA MET A 80 -11.22 -6.59 -4.96
C MET A 80 -12.35 -6.95 -5.93
N GLN A 81 -13.37 -6.09 -6.04
CA GLN A 81 -14.46 -6.26 -6.99
C GLN A 81 -13.99 -6.07 -8.44
N GLU A 82 -13.25 -5.00 -8.75
CA GLU A 82 -12.70 -4.74 -10.08
C GLU A 82 -11.74 -5.85 -10.53
N VAL A 83 -10.89 -6.33 -9.62
CA VAL A 83 -9.94 -7.42 -9.89
C VAL A 83 -10.67 -8.69 -10.32
N VAL A 84 -11.76 -9.03 -9.63
CA VAL A 84 -12.58 -10.20 -9.92
C VAL A 84 -13.33 -10.03 -11.25
N ASP A 85 -13.94 -8.86 -11.46
CA ASP A 85 -14.71 -8.58 -12.68
C ASP A 85 -13.84 -8.59 -13.95
N ASN A 86 -12.62 -8.04 -13.87
CA ASN A 86 -11.65 -8.08 -14.97
C ASN A 86 -11.25 -9.51 -15.34
N GLU A 87 -11.07 -10.40 -14.36
CA GLU A 87 -10.68 -11.79 -14.65
C GLU A 87 -11.79 -12.59 -15.36
N TYR A 88 -13.06 -12.31 -15.05
CA TYR A 88 -14.20 -12.97 -15.70
C TYR A 88 -14.47 -12.45 -17.11
N PHE A 89 -14.22 -11.16 -17.38
CA PHE A 89 -14.40 -10.59 -18.72
C PHE A 89 -13.45 -11.17 -19.78
N VAL A 90 -12.25 -11.61 -19.40
CA VAL A 90 -11.26 -12.18 -20.34
C VAL A 90 -11.61 -13.63 -20.75
N LYS A 91 -12.49 -14.31 -20.03
CA LYS A 91 -12.82 -15.74 -20.25
C LYS A 91 -14.08 -15.99 -21.10
N ILE A 92 -14.72 -14.95 -21.65
CA ILE A 92 -15.90 -15.05 -22.54
C ILE A 92 -15.50 -14.62 -23.96
#